data_AF-A0ABD6MV79-F1
#
_entry.id   AF-A0ABD6MV79-F1
#
_cell.length_a   1.000
_cell.length_b   1.000
_cell.length_c   1.000
_cell.angle_alpha   90.00
_cell.angle_beta   90.00
_cell.angle_gamma   90.00
#
_symmetry.space_group_name_H-M   'P 1'
#
loop_
_entity.id
_entity.type
_entity.pdbx_description
1 polymer ?
#
loop_
_entity_poly.entity_id
_entity_poly.type
_entity_poly.pdbx_seq_one_letter_code
_entity_poly.pdbx_strand_id
1 'polypeptide(L)'
;MADAKSDDAARTKMIQDGIKICNAKGLKTVGQKDACVKEYNDKANNLYPARGTAYAQKHYAGLSKSAAESTLQSLQSEWKTAEKGGYFSARRNPGVVTRKAVAEEGWWIQTHILGARQSQDDPWFIECKNSPKSAGVMNRCPLGKGGAQ
;
A
#
# COMPACT_ATOMS: atom_id res chain seq x y z
N MET A 1 3.25 13.51 -4.76
CA MET A 1 3.02 12.10 -4.43
C MET A 1 3.61 11.30 -5.57
N ALA A 2 4.50 10.34 -5.33
CA ALA A 2 4.99 9.49 -6.42
C ALA A 2 3.77 8.80 -7.05
N ASP A 3 3.54 9.01 -8.35
CA ASP A 3 2.35 8.53 -9.02
C ASP A 3 2.31 7.00 -8.97
N ALA A 4 1.43 6.42 -8.16
CA ALA A 4 1.19 4.97 -8.10
C ALA A 4 0.98 4.36 -9.50
N LYS A 5 0.38 5.13 -10.42
CA LYS A 5 0.22 4.77 -11.84
C LYS A 5 1.57 4.68 -12.58
N SER A 6 2.53 5.54 -12.26
CA SER A 6 3.88 5.52 -12.81
C SER A 6 4.67 4.32 -12.30
N ASP A 7 4.57 4.00 -11.01
CA ASP A 7 5.25 2.85 -10.40
C ASP A 7 4.70 1.52 -10.93
N ASP A 8 3.37 1.39 -11.08
CA ASP A 8 2.75 0.21 -11.69
C ASP A 8 3.15 0.03 -13.16
N ALA A 9 3.23 1.13 -13.92
CA ALA A 9 3.70 1.11 -15.31
C ALA A 9 5.18 0.71 -15.40
N ALA A 10 6.03 1.26 -14.53
CA ALA A 10 7.45 0.93 -14.45
C ALA A 10 7.67 -0.54 -14.05
N ARG A 11 6.92 -1.04 -13.05
CA ARG A 11 6.93 -2.46 -12.66
C ARG A 11 6.58 -3.35 -13.84
N THR A 12 5.47 -3.06 -14.51
CA THR A 12 4.96 -3.87 -15.63
C THR A 12 5.96 -3.90 -16.78
N LYS A 13 6.56 -2.75 -17.11
CA LYS A 13 7.59 -2.65 -18.15
C LYS A 13 8.83 -3.49 -17.81
N MET A 14 9.32 -3.40 -16.58
CA MET A 14 10.49 -4.18 -16.13
C MET A 14 10.25 -5.69 -16.21
N ILE A 15 9.03 -6.15 -15.87
CA ILE A 15 8.64 -7.55 -15.98
C ILE A 15 8.59 -7.98 -17.45
N GLN A 16 7.96 -7.18 -18.32
CA GLN A 16 7.86 -7.48 -19.75
C GLN A 16 9.23 -7.54 -20.43
N ASP A 17 10.13 -6.61 -20.10
CA ASP A 17 11.49 -6.59 -20.62
C ASP A 17 12.30 -7.79 -20.09
N GLY A 18 12.12 -8.16 -18.81
CA GLY A 18 12.69 -9.37 -18.23
C GLY A 18 12.25 -10.65 -18.96
N ILE A 19 10.95 -10.77 -19.27
CA ILE A 19 10.41 -11.89 -20.05
C ILE A 19 11.06 -11.97 -21.44
N LYS A 20 11.21 -10.83 -22.13
CA LYS A 20 11.88 -10.78 -23.45
C LYS A 20 13.35 -11.23 -23.36
N ILE A 21 14.08 -10.75 -22.36
CA ILE A 21 15.48 -11.12 -22.12
C ILE A 21 15.60 -12.64 -21.84
N CYS A 22 14.75 -13.17 -20.96
CA CYS A 22 14.76 -14.59 -20.62
C CYS A 22 14.37 -15.49 -21.81
N ASN A 23 13.47 -15.03 -22.68
CA ASN A 23 13.15 -15.72 -23.94
C ASN A 23 14.34 -15.72 -24.91
N ALA A 24 15.06 -14.60 -25.02
CA ALA A 24 16.22 -14.48 -25.90
C ALA A 24 17.42 -15.32 -25.46
N LYS A 25 17.52 -15.70 -24.17
CA LYS A 25 18.60 -16.54 -23.63
C LYS A 25 18.60 -17.99 -24.12
N GLY A 26 17.58 -18.44 -24.86
CA GLY A 26 17.53 -19.81 -25.41
C GLY A 26 17.53 -20.90 -24.32
N LEU A 27 16.93 -20.61 -23.16
CA LEU A 27 16.86 -21.52 -22.02
C LEU A 27 16.10 -22.80 -22.40
N LYS A 28 16.65 -23.97 -22.04
CA LYS A 28 16.19 -25.28 -22.53
C LYS A 28 14.95 -25.83 -21.81
N THR A 29 14.66 -25.33 -20.61
CA THR A 29 13.58 -25.87 -19.76
C THR A 29 12.65 -24.77 -19.26
N VAL A 30 11.39 -25.12 -19.05
CA VAL A 30 10.38 -24.22 -18.47
C VAL A 30 10.84 -23.71 -17.08
N GLY A 31 11.39 -24.59 -16.24
CA GLY A 31 11.88 -24.22 -14.91
C GLY A 31 13.01 -23.18 -14.91
N GLN A 32 13.95 -23.25 -15.86
CA GLN A 32 15.00 -22.23 -16.01
C GLN A 32 14.44 -20.89 -16.48
N LYS A 33 13.45 -20.93 -17.37
CA LYS A 33 12.76 -19.74 -17.85
C LYS A 33 11.97 -19.06 -16.73
N ASP A 34 11.27 -19.84 -15.91
CA ASP A 34 10.53 -19.33 -14.75
C ASP A 34 11.46 -18.75 -13.69
N ALA A 35 12.60 -19.40 -13.41
CA ALA A 35 13.61 -18.86 -12.51
C ALA A 35 14.18 -17.53 -13.01
N CYS A 36 14.47 -17.43 -14.31
CA CYS A 36 14.95 -16.19 -14.92
C CYS A 36 13.90 -15.06 -14.81
N VAL A 37 12.64 -15.33 -15.17
CA VAL A 37 11.56 -14.35 -15.08
C VAL A 37 11.30 -13.95 -13.62
N LYS A 38 11.41 -14.89 -12.69
CA LYS A 38 11.26 -14.64 -11.25
C LYS A 38 12.26 -13.60 -10.73
N GLU A 39 13.52 -13.64 -11.16
CA GLU A 39 14.51 -12.62 -10.76
C GLU A 39 14.08 -11.20 -11.17
N TYR A 40 13.53 -11.05 -12.37
CA TYR A 40 13.02 -9.75 -12.84
C TYR A 40 11.74 -9.34 -12.11
N ASN A 41 10.84 -10.28 -11.82
CA ASN A 41 9.66 -10.02 -11.00
C ASN A 41 10.05 -9.55 -9.60
N ASP A 42 10.99 -10.24 -8.95
CA ASP A 42 11.43 -9.91 -7.59
C ASP A 42 12.12 -8.54 -7.57
N LYS A 43 12.97 -8.24 -8.55
CA LYS A 43 13.57 -6.90 -8.72
C LYS A 43 12.50 -5.82 -8.94
N ALA A 44 11.53 -6.07 -9.81
CA ALA A 44 10.46 -5.13 -10.11
C ALA A 44 9.58 -4.88 -8.88
N ASN A 45 9.26 -5.91 -8.10
CA ASN A 45 8.48 -5.79 -6.86
C ASN A 45 9.24 -5.04 -5.75
N ASN A 46 10.55 -5.21 -5.67
CA ASN A 46 11.38 -4.47 -4.71
C ASN A 46 11.50 -2.98 -5.08
N LEU A 47 11.65 -2.68 -6.38
CA LEU A 47 11.76 -1.31 -6.86
C LEU A 47 10.41 -0.59 -6.94
N TYR A 48 9.34 -1.31 -7.22
CA TYR A 48 8.00 -0.76 -7.43
C TYR A 48 6.97 -1.65 -6.74
N PRO A 49 6.95 -1.65 -5.39
CA PRO A 49 6.03 -2.49 -4.64
C PRO A 49 4.59 -2.16 -5.03
N ALA A 50 3.76 -3.21 -5.15
CA ALA A 50 2.33 -3.00 -5.32
C ALA A 50 1.74 -2.26 -4.13
N ARG A 51 0.67 -1.49 -4.37
CA ARG A 51 -0.13 -0.80 -3.34
C ARG A 51 -0.47 -1.75 -2.18
N GLY A 52 -0.48 -1.22 -0.96
CA GLY A 52 -0.53 -1.98 0.29
C GLY A 52 0.65 -1.68 1.23
N THR A 53 0.91 -2.59 2.17
CA THR A 53 1.88 -2.36 3.26
C THR A 53 3.29 -2.01 2.77
N ALA A 54 3.84 -2.75 1.79
CA ALA A 54 5.19 -2.51 1.28
C ALA A 54 5.31 -1.17 0.53
N TYR A 55 4.25 -0.76 -0.18
CA TYR A 55 4.16 0.55 -0.79
C TYR A 55 4.13 1.66 0.26
N ALA A 56 3.28 1.52 1.29
CA ALA A 56 3.24 2.49 2.38
C ALA A 56 4.60 2.67 3.05
N GLN A 57 5.31 1.57 3.33
CA GLN A 57 6.64 1.63 3.92
C GLN A 57 7.62 2.44 3.06
N LYS A 58 7.58 2.26 1.74
CA LYS A 58 8.48 2.97 0.83
C LYS A 58 8.13 4.45 0.67
N HIS A 59 6.83 4.77 0.58
CA HIS A 59 6.37 6.09 0.17
C HIS A 59 5.95 7.01 1.34
N TYR A 60 5.61 6.45 2.48
CA TYR A 60 5.10 7.21 3.64
C TYR A 60 6.07 7.18 4.84
N ALA A 61 7.16 6.44 4.77
CA ALA A 61 8.18 6.47 5.82
C ALA A 61 8.74 7.89 5.99
N GLY A 62 8.80 8.33 7.25
CA GLY A 62 9.32 9.65 7.62
C GLY A 62 8.33 10.80 7.47
N LEU A 63 7.05 10.56 7.12
CA LEU A 63 6.05 11.63 7.18
C LEU A 63 5.90 12.17 8.61
N SER A 64 5.71 13.48 8.72
CA SER A 64 5.30 14.11 9.97
C SER A 64 3.85 13.70 10.33
N LYS A 65 3.45 13.86 11.59
CA LYS A 65 2.07 13.55 12.01
C LYS A 65 1.00 14.32 11.22
N SER A 66 1.25 15.59 10.90
CA SER A 66 0.33 16.40 10.08
C SER A 66 0.27 15.93 8.63
N ALA A 67 1.41 15.58 8.05
CA ALA A 67 1.46 15.02 6.69
C ALA A 67 0.82 13.63 6.63
N ALA A 68 0.95 12.83 7.68
CA ALA A 68 0.30 11.53 7.83
C ALA A 68 -1.23 11.65 7.90
N GLU A 69 -1.76 12.62 8.66
CA GLU A 69 -3.21 12.90 8.68
C GLU A 69 -3.74 13.31 7.30
N SER A 70 -3.03 14.22 6.61
CA SER A 70 -3.40 14.64 5.25
C SER A 70 -3.35 13.44 4.27
N THR A 71 -2.33 12.59 4.38
CA THR A 71 -2.22 11.37 3.58
C THR A 71 -3.37 10.39 3.87
N LEU A 72 -3.76 10.22 5.14
CA LEU A 72 -4.91 9.40 5.51
C LEU A 72 -6.23 9.93 4.94
N GLN A 73 -6.42 11.24 4.84
CA GLN A 73 -7.60 11.82 4.19
C GLN A 73 -7.65 11.52 2.69
N SER A 74 -6.49 11.63 2.01
CA SER A 74 -6.37 11.26 0.60
C SER A 74 -6.68 9.77 0.41
N LEU A 75 -6.10 8.90 1.25
CA LEU A 75 -6.35 7.45 1.21
C LEU A 75 -7.82 7.12 1.55
N GLN A 76 -8.44 7.80 2.51
CA GLN A 76 -9.86 7.60 2.82
C GLN A 76 -10.74 7.94 1.61
N SER A 77 -10.40 9.01 0.88
CA SER A 77 -11.12 9.42 -0.33
C SER A 77 -10.94 8.40 -1.46
N GLU A 78 -9.70 7.93 -1.66
CA GLU A 78 -9.39 6.86 -2.60
C GLU A 78 -10.09 5.55 -2.23
N TRP A 79 -10.15 5.19 -0.95
CA TRP A 79 -10.83 3.99 -0.47
C TRP A 79 -12.33 4.00 -0.75
N LYS A 80 -12.98 5.18 -0.66
CA LYS A 80 -14.42 5.31 -0.97
C LYS A 80 -14.71 5.00 -2.43
N THR A 81 -13.82 5.39 -3.35
CA THR A 81 -13.97 5.20 -4.80
C THR A 81 -13.32 3.93 -5.33
N ALA A 82 -12.40 3.33 -4.58
CA ALA A 82 -11.71 2.10 -4.94
C ALA A 82 -12.69 0.92 -5.03
N GLU A 83 -12.38 -0.01 -5.92
CA GLU A 83 -13.13 -1.25 -6.07
C GLU A 83 -13.15 -2.01 -4.74
N LYS A 84 -14.32 -2.55 -4.39
CA LYS A 84 -14.49 -3.50 -3.27
C LYS A 84 -13.82 -4.82 -3.66
N GLY A 85 -12.49 -4.83 -3.77
CA GLY A 85 -11.70 -6.04 -3.97
C GLY A 85 -11.89 -6.94 -2.75
N GLY A 86 -12.69 -7.98 -2.91
CA GLY A 86 -12.91 -8.99 -1.89
C GLY A 86 -11.77 -10.00 -1.87
N TYR A 87 -11.66 -10.73 -0.75
CA TYR A 87 -10.79 -11.92 -0.64
C TYR A 87 -11.09 -12.98 -1.74
N PHE A 88 -12.30 -12.92 -2.33
CA PHE A 88 -12.85 -13.85 -3.32
C PHE A 88 -13.03 -13.26 -4.73
N SER A 89 -12.63 -12.01 -5.01
CA SER A 89 -12.60 -11.54 -6.39
C SER A 89 -11.44 -12.21 -7.10
N ALA A 90 -11.70 -13.36 -7.71
CA ALA A 90 -10.76 -14.28 -8.36
C ALA A 90 -9.91 -13.67 -9.50
N ARG A 91 -10.09 -12.39 -9.78
CA ARG A 91 -9.22 -11.62 -10.66
C ARG A 91 -8.58 -10.49 -9.86
N ARG A 92 -7.40 -10.77 -9.29
CA ARG A 92 -6.42 -9.70 -9.03
C ARG A 92 -6.03 -9.15 -10.39
N ASN A 93 -6.80 -8.19 -10.90
CA ASN A 93 -6.43 -7.47 -12.11
C ASN A 93 -5.15 -6.69 -11.78
N PRO A 94 -4.02 -6.98 -12.47
CA PRO A 94 -2.79 -6.23 -12.27
C PRO A 94 -3.07 -4.73 -12.48
N GLY A 95 -2.63 -3.89 -11.54
CA GLY A 95 -2.82 -2.42 -11.60
C GLY A 95 -4.16 -1.90 -11.06
N VAL A 96 -5.06 -2.77 -10.58
CA VAL A 96 -6.28 -2.31 -9.89
C VAL A 96 -6.01 -2.07 -8.41
N VAL A 97 -6.21 -0.83 -7.97
CA VAL A 97 -6.14 -0.45 -6.56
C VAL A 97 -7.43 -0.86 -5.87
N THR A 98 -7.31 -1.79 -4.93
CA THR A 98 -8.46 -2.31 -4.15
C THR A 98 -8.60 -1.58 -2.83
N ARG A 99 -9.83 -1.53 -2.29
CA ARG A 99 -10.07 -1.05 -0.92
C ARG A 99 -9.16 -1.69 0.13
N LYS A 100 -8.85 -2.99 -0.02
CA LYS A 100 -7.94 -3.70 0.88
C LYS A 100 -6.53 -3.10 0.84
N ALA A 101 -5.97 -2.88 -0.34
CA ALA A 101 -4.63 -2.29 -0.49
C ALA A 101 -4.56 -0.88 0.13
N VAL A 102 -5.58 -0.05 -0.13
CA VAL A 102 -5.65 1.31 0.44
C VAL A 102 -5.82 1.28 1.97
N ALA A 103 -6.60 0.34 2.51
CA ALA A 103 -6.75 0.16 3.95
C ALA A 103 -5.46 -0.36 4.61
N GLU A 104 -4.71 -1.26 3.96
CA GLU A 104 -3.39 -1.70 4.44
C GLU A 104 -2.41 -0.53 4.50
N GLU A 105 -2.43 0.36 3.51
CA GLU A 105 -1.64 1.60 3.53
C GLU A 105 -2.01 2.52 4.69
N GLY A 106 -3.31 2.72 4.91
CA GLY A 106 -3.79 3.52 6.04
C GLY A 106 -3.37 2.92 7.39
N TRP A 107 -3.49 1.60 7.55
CA TRP A 107 -3.07 0.91 8.77
C TRP A 107 -1.56 0.96 8.99
N TRP A 108 -0.77 0.97 7.93
CA TRP A 108 0.66 1.16 8.03
C TRP A 108 0.99 2.53 8.63
N ILE A 109 0.35 3.60 8.13
CA ILE A 109 0.50 4.96 8.68
C ILE A 109 0.06 5.01 10.15
N GLN A 110 -1.09 4.42 10.47
CA GLN A 110 -1.61 4.35 11.84
C GLN A 110 -0.59 3.74 12.81
N THR A 111 0.00 2.61 12.42
CA THR A 111 0.88 1.83 13.29
C THR A 111 2.26 2.46 13.42
N HIS A 112 2.85 2.92 12.31
CA HIS A 112 4.26 3.31 12.27
C HIS A 112 4.50 4.81 12.45
N ILE A 113 3.47 5.65 12.26
CA ILE A 113 3.60 7.11 12.37
C ILE A 113 2.74 7.66 13.52
N LEU A 114 1.51 7.19 13.62
CA LEU A 114 0.54 7.70 14.60
C LEU A 114 0.53 6.89 15.91
N GLY A 115 1.16 5.72 15.94
CA GLY A 115 1.31 4.88 17.12
C GLY A 115 0.04 4.14 17.55
N ALA A 116 -0.94 4.01 16.65
CA ALA A 116 -2.15 3.24 16.91
C ALA A 116 -1.90 1.73 16.77
N ARG A 117 -2.62 0.92 17.55
CA ARG A 117 -2.56 -0.54 17.44
C ARG A 117 -3.49 -1.00 16.33
N GLN A 118 -3.02 -1.91 15.47
CA GLN A 118 -3.82 -2.50 14.41
C GLN A 118 -5.07 -3.20 14.97
N SER A 119 -6.24 -2.88 14.42
CA SER A 119 -7.52 -3.53 14.70
C SER A 119 -8.17 -4.03 13.41
N GLN A 120 -9.35 -4.65 13.51
CA GLN A 120 -10.14 -5.05 12.34
C GLN A 120 -10.93 -3.88 11.72
N ASP A 121 -10.89 -2.69 12.32
CA ASP A 121 -11.63 -1.53 11.84
C ASP A 121 -10.91 -0.83 10.69
N ASP A 122 -11.56 0.18 10.13
CA ASP A 122 -10.94 1.06 9.15
C ASP A 122 -9.91 2.02 9.80
N PRO A 123 -8.78 2.31 9.13
CA PRO A 123 -7.71 3.16 9.66
C PRO A 123 -8.00 4.67 9.53
N TRP A 124 -9.25 5.09 9.36
CA TRP A 124 -9.62 6.47 9.02
C TRP A 124 -9.86 7.35 10.25
N PHE A 125 -8.88 7.48 11.13
CA PHE A 125 -9.00 8.24 12.37
C PHE A 125 -7.66 8.83 12.83
N ILE A 126 -7.68 9.61 13.91
CA ILE A 126 -6.50 10.01 14.67
C ILE A 126 -6.82 9.95 16.17
N GLU A 127 -5.79 9.87 17.01
CA GLU A 127 -5.97 10.00 18.45
C GLU A 127 -6.48 11.41 18.81
N CYS A 128 -7.55 11.46 19.62
CA CYS A 128 -8.08 12.72 20.13
C CYS A 128 -7.09 13.36 21.14
N LYS A 129 -6.78 14.65 20.97
CA LYS A 129 -5.80 15.38 21.80
C LYS A 129 -6.20 15.53 23.27
N ASN A 130 -7.49 15.73 23.54
CA ASN A 130 -8.00 16.07 24.88
C ASN A 130 -8.74 14.91 25.55
N SER A 131 -8.46 13.68 25.11
CA SER A 131 -9.12 12.49 25.65
C SER A 131 -8.44 11.99 26.92
N PRO A 132 -9.21 11.56 27.94
CA PRO A 132 -8.62 10.89 29.08
C PRO A 132 -7.88 9.64 28.58
N LYS A 133 -6.58 9.55 28.88
CA LYS A 133 -5.76 8.38 28.56
C LYS A 133 -6.16 7.24 29.49
N SER A 134 -7.18 6.48 29.14
CA SER A 134 -7.49 5.21 29.79
C SER A 134 -6.53 4.15 29.28
N ALA A 135 -6.00 3.32 30.18
CA ALA A 135 -5.08 2.26 29.84
C ALA A 135 -5.71 1.31 28.80
N GLY A 136 -5.23 1.37 27.57
CA GLY A 136 -5.65 0.47 26.49
C GLY A 136 -6.80 0.94 25.59
N VAL A 137 -7.38 2.13 25.80
CA VAL A 137 -8.46 2.65 24.92
C VAL A 137 -8.02 3.96 24.26
N MET A 138 -7.79 3.89 22.93
CA MET A 138 -7.54 5.08 22.12
C MET A 138 -8.87 5.69 21.68
N ASN A 139 -9.14 6.92 22.10
CA ASN A 139 -10.29 7.67 21.61
C ASN A 139 -10.01 8.17 20.18
N ARG A 140 -10.86 7.75 19.25
CA ARG A 140 -10.73 8.03 17.83
C ARG A 140 -11.47 9.31 17.46
N CYS A 141 -10.73 10.27 16.90
CA CYS A 141 -11.25 11.49 16.33
C CYS A 141 -11.29 11.40 14.80
N PRO A 142 -12.23 12.11 14.14
CA PRO A 142 -12.28 12.17 12.69
C PRO A 142 -11.02 12.86 12.13
N LEU A 143 -10.63 12.45 10.93
CA LEU A 143 -9.55 13.09 10.18
C LEU A 143 -9.92 14.54 9.83
N GLY A 144 -8.95 15.45 9.83
CA GLY A 144 -9.06 16.83 9.36
C GLY A 144 -9.19 17.90 10.43
N LYS A 145 -9.17 17.50 11.70
CA LYS A 145 -9.17 18.42 12.84
C LYS A 145 -7.94 18.25 13.73
N GLY A 146 -6.94 17.45 13.34
CA GLY A 146 -5.73 17.26 14.11
C GLY A 146 -5.99 16.77 15.54
N GLY A 147 -7.05 15.99 15.74
CA GLY A 147 -7.42 15.38 17.02
C GLY A 147 -8.32 16.26 17.89
N ALA A 148 -8.80 17.39 17.38
CA ALA A 148 -9.91 18.13 17.99
C ALA A 148 -11.25 17.50 17.58
N GLN A 149 -12.20 17.40 18.51
CA GLN A 149 -13.57 16.94 18.22
C GLN A 149 -14.36 18.02 17.46
#